data_AF-A0A559QPF2-F1
#
_entry.id   AF-A0A559QPF2-F1
#
_cell.length_a   1.000
_cell.length_b   1.000
_cell.length_c   1.000
_cell.angle_alpha   90.00
_cell.angle_beta   90.00
_cell.angle_gamma   90.00
#
_symmetry.space_group_name_H-M   'P 1'
#
loop_
_entity.id
_entity.type
_entity.pdbx_description
1 polymer ?
#
loop_
_entity_poly.entity_id
_entity_poly.type
_entity_poly.pdbx_seq_one_letter_code
_entity_poly.pdbx_strand_id
1 'polypeptide(L)'
;MTHPPVNTSKNNKIPPPFSLRFTFEERAALEKAAGDMPLGSYIKHRLFHGDKAISPRLSESLKDEFSGKKPPKQQRAPRLDEAERKLLGKVLGYLGKSRLSSNVNQLAKAANSGSLPVNIDVEKELMEACQSIRWMRDALIKAMGLNPSGGGVDAP
;
A
#
# COMPACT_ATOMS: atom_id res chain seq x y z
N MET A 1 34.28 -23.53 20.62
CA MET A 1 33.06 -23.10 19.90
C MET A 1 32.83 -21.63 20.21
N THR A 2 33.27 -20.74 19.33
CA THR A 2 33.18 -19.29 19.49
C THR A 2 32.72 -18.72 18.15
N HIS A 3 31.44 -18.36 18.07
CA HIS A 3 30.92 -17.64 16.91
C HIS A 3 31.28 -16.15 17.02
N PRO A 4 31.73 -15.50 15.94
CA PRO A 4 31.94 -14.05 15.93
C PRO A 4 30.60 -13.29 15.95
N PRO A 5 30.57 -12.05 16.48
CA PRO A 5 29.33 -11.30 16.63
C PRO A 5 28.73 -10.91 15.26
N VAL A 6 27.44 -11.23 15.08
CA VAL A 6 26.65 -10.82 13.92
C VAL A 6 26.32 -9.33 14.07
N ASN A 7 26.95 -8.49 13.25
CA ASN A 7 26.65 -7.06 13.19
C ASN A 7 25.31 -6.83 12.47
N THR A 8 24.27 -6.55 13.24
CA THR A 8 22.93 -6.21 12.77
C THR A 8 22.76 -4.69 12.72
N SER A 9 22.86 -4.12 11.51
CA SER A 9 22.01 -3.02 11.00
C SER A 9 22.67 -2.34 9.78
N LYS A 10 22.52 -2.94 8.61
CA LYS A 10 22.81 -2.23 7.34
C LYS A 10 21.71 -1.21 7.12
N ASN A 11 21.95 0.03 7.58
CA ASN A 11 21.10 1.17 7.28
C ASN A 11 21.10 1.36 5.75
N ASN A 12 20.00 1.00 5.10
CA ASN A 12 19.84 0.92 3.65
C ASN A 12 19.67 2.33 3.03
N LYS A 13 20.52 3.28 3.44
CA LYS A 13 20.50 4.67 2.99
C LYS A 13 21.10 4.71 1.59
N ILE A 14 20.24 4.95 0.60
CA ILE A 14 20.67 5.21 -0.77
C ILE A 14 21.62 6.42 -0.72
N PRO A 15 22.82 6.36 -1.33
CA PRO A 15 23.72 7.49 -1.36
C PRO A 15 23.02 8.69 -2.04
N PRO A 16 23.29 9.92 -1.60
CA PRO A 16 22.69 11.10 -2.19
C PRO A 16 23.03 11.18 -3.69
N PRO A 17 22.16 11.80 -4.51
CA PRO A 17 22.37 11.87 -5.94
C PRO A 17 23.67 12.63 -6.28
N PHE A 18 24.43 12.12 -7.24
CA PHE A 18 25.60 12.80 -7.78
C PHE A 18 25.15 13.87 -8.79
N SER A 19 25.41 15.14 -8.47
CA SER A 19 25.09 16.27 -9.34
C SER A 19 26.26 16.57 -10.28
N LEU A 20 26.03 16.47 -11.59
CA LEU A 20 27.00 16.83 -12.62
C LEU A 20 26.44 17.98 -13.47
N ARG A 21 27.22 19.05 -13.66
CA ARG A 21 26.85 20.17 -14.53
C ARG A 21 27.44 19.93 -15.92
N PHE A 22 26.60 20.10 -16.93
CA PHE A 22 27.00 20.08 -18.33
C PHE A 22 26.86 21.48 -18.91
N THR A 23 27.78 21.86 -19.79
CA THR A 23 27.54 22.97 -20.70
C THR A 23 26.43 22.61 -21.69
N PHE A 24 25.89 23.61 -22.39
CA PHE A 24 24.88 23.37 -23.42
C PHE A 24 25.39 22.44 -24.52
N GLU A 25 26.64 22.64 -24.96
CA GLU A 25 27.27 21.85 -26.01
C GLU A 25 27.50 20.40 -25.58
N GLU A 26 28.00 20.19 -24.37
CA GLU A 26 28.21 18.84 -23.82
C GLU A 26 26.89 18.07 -23.69
N ARG A 27 25.84 18.73 -23.21
CA ARG A 27 24.52 18.12 -23.09
C ARG A 27 23.94 17.77 -24.46
N ALA A 28 24.03 18.67 -25.43
CA ALA A 28 23.55 18.44 -26.79
C ALA A 28 24.29 17.27 -27.46
N ALA A 29 25.61 17.17 -27.26
CA ALA A 29 26.41 16.05 -27.75
C ALA A 29 25.96 14.72 -27.12
N LEU A 30 25.67 14.71 -25.81
CA LEU A 30 25.19 13.53 -25.10
C LEU A 30 23.77 13.12 -25.53
N GLU A 31 22.86 14.07 -25.72
CA GLU A 31 21.50 13.79 -26.19
C GLU A 31 21.52 13.25 -27.63
N LYS A 32 22.35 13.82 -28.51
CA LYS A 32 22.55 13.31 -29.86
C LYS A 32 23.13 11.90 -29.87
N ALA A 33 24.07 11.60 -28.98
CA ALA A 33 24.67 10.27 -28.87
C ALA A 33 23.74 9.24 -28.21
N ALA A 34 22.81 9.68 -27.35
CA ALA A 34 21.83 8.83 -26.70
C ALA A 34 20.71 8.35 -27.65
N GLY A 35 20.37 9.14 -28.67
CA GLY A 35 19.31 8.82 -29.63
C GLY A 35 17.96 8.63 -28.93
N ASP A 36 17.37 7.44 -29.07
CA ASP A 36 16.07 7.11 -28.47
C ASP A 36 16.15 6.70 -26.98
N MET A 37 17.36 6.65 -26.40
CA MET A 37 17.56 6.26 -25.00
C MET A 37 17.44 7.47 -24.06
N PRO A 38 16.83 7.31 -22.87
CA PRO A 38 16.91 8.34 -21.82
C PRO A 38 18.37 8.67 -21.46
N LEU A 39 18.69 9.97 -21.44
CA LEU A 39 20.05 10.48 -21.24
C LEU A 39 20.78 9.87 -20.02
N GLY A 40 20.09 9.74 -18.88
CA GLY A 40 20.66 9.15 -17.67
C GLY A 40 20.99 7.66 -17.80
N SER A 41 20.23 6.90 -18.60
CA SER A 41 20.52 5.50 -18.90
C SER A 41 21.72 5.37 -19.83
N TYR A 42 21.80 6.24 -20.84
CA TYR A 42 22.93 6.29 -21.76
C TYR A 42 24.25 6.62 -21.03
N ILE A 43 24.24 7.64 -20.17
CA ILE A 43 25.41 8.04 -19.37
C ILE A 43 25.90 6.88 -18.49
N LYS A 44 24.98 6.19 -17.79
CA LYS A 44 25.33 5.05 -16.94
C LYS A 44 25.86 3.87 -17.75
N HIS A 45 25.26 3.59 -18.91
CA HIS A 45 25.74 2.53 -19.80
C HIS A 45 27.17 2.82 -20.25
N ARG A 46 27.44 4.02 -20.77
CA ARG A 46 28.78 4.42 -21.23
C ARG A 46 29.82 4.35 -20.10
N LEU A 47 29.44 4.73 -18.88
CA LEU A 47 30.35 4.77 -17.73
C LEU A 47 30.70 3.38 -17.18
N PHE A 48 29.75 2.45 -17.16
CA PHE A 48 29.92 1.14 -16.50
C PHE A 48 30.03 -0.06 -17.46
N HIS A 49 29.66 0.09 -18.74
CA HIS A 49 29.62 -1.01 -19.73
C HIS A 49 30.42 -0.73 -21.00
N GLY A 50 30.95 0.49 -21.17
CA GLY A 50 31.75 0.88 -22.33
C GLY A 50 30.99 0.83 -23.66
N ASP A 51 31.70 0.51 -24.75
CA ASP A 51 31.16 0.48 -26.13
C ASP A 51 30.43 -0.83 -26.48
N LYS A 52 30.10 -1.67 -25.49
CA LYS A 52 29.36 -2.90 -25.75
C LYS A 52 27.96 -2.58 -26.29
N ALA A 53 27.60 -3.18 -27.42
CA ALA A 53 26.30 -2.97 -28.04
C ALA A 53 25.15 -3.37 -27.09
N ILE A 54 24.22 -2.44 -26.88
CA ILE A 54 23.08 -2.63 -25.98
C ILE A 54 22.06 -3.52 -26.70
N SER A 55 21.87 -4.75 -26.22
CA SER A 55 20.74 -5.56 -26.68
C SER A 55 19.43 -5.05 -26.06
N PRO A 56 18.27 -5.15 -26.74
CA PRO A 56 16.98 -4.71 -26.22
C PRO A 56 16.58 -5.38 -24.89
N ARG A 57 17.16 -6.55 -24.58
CA ARG A 57 16.97 -7.25 -23.30
C ARG A 57 17.81 -6.66 -22.18
N LEU A 58 18.97 -6.08 -22.51
CA LEU A 58 19.89 -5.47 -21.55
C LEU A 58 19.40 -4.10 -21.07
N SER A 59 18.65 -3.36 -21.90
CA SER A 59 18.09 -2.05 -21.51
C SER A 59 17.04 -2.14 -20.40
N GLU A 60 16.36 -3.27 -20.27
CA GLU A 60 15.39 -3.52 -19.21
C GLU A 60 16.08 -3.93 -17.90
N SER A 61 17.11 -4.78 -17.97
CA SER A 61 17.88 -5.23 -16.80
C SER A 61 18.81 -4.14 -16.23
N LEU A 62 19.38 -3.27 -17.07
CA LEU A 62 20.25 -2.17 -16.62
C LEU A 62 19.50 -1.06 -15.88
N LYS A 63 18.18 -0.93 -16.14
CA LYS A 63 17.33 -0.02 -15.36
C LYS A 63 17.29 -0.46 -13.89
N ASP A 64 17.37 -1.76 -13.60
CA ASP A 64 17.24 -2.30 -12.25
C ASP A 64 18.57 -2.31 -11.48
N GLU A 65 19.71 -2.48 -12.15
CA GLU A 65 21.02 -2.52 -11.48
C GLU A 65 21.50 -1.15 -10.99
N PHE A 66 21.23 -0.07 -11.75
CA PHE A 66 21.78 1.26 -11.45
C PHE A 66 20.72 2.29 -11.06
N SER A 67 19.43 2.00 -11.20
CA SER A 67 18.39 2.73 -10.49
C SER A 67 18.31 2.11 -9.11
N GLY A 68 19.07 2.66 -8.14
CA GLY A 68 19.07 2.19 -6.75
C GLY A 68 17.66 1.74 -6.36
N LYS A 69 17.54 0.43 -6.06
CA LYS A 69 16.30 -0.34 -5.91
C LYS A 69 15.10 0.58 -5.81
N LYS A 70 14.31 0.73 -6.90
CA LYS A 70 12.97 1.32 -6.76
C LYS A 70 12.35 0.59 -5.58
N PRO A 71 11.91 1.29 -4.51
CA PRO A 71 11.23 0.61 -3.43
C PRO A 71 10.14 -0.25 -4.09
N PRO A 72 9.99 -1.53 -3.69
CA PRO A 72 8.96 -2.38 -4.27
C PRO A 72 7.71 -1.53 -4.28
N LYS A 73 7.12 -1.30 -5.46
CA LYS A 73 5.85 -0.59 -5.54
C LYS A 73 4.97 -1.35 -4.58
N GLN A 74 4.71 -0.79 -3.40
CA GLN A 74 3.68 -1.29 -2.52
C GLN A 74 2.51 -1.43 -3.46
N GLN A 75 2.07 -2.68 -3.71
CA GLN A 75 0.99 -2.96 -4.61
C GLN A 75 -0.15 -2.12 -4.06
N ARG A 76 -0.39 -0.96 -4.68
CA ARG A 76 -1.49 -0.10 -4.28
C ARG A 76 -2.68 -1.02 -4.46
N ALA A 77 -3.41 -1.23 -3.36
CA ALA A 77 -4.63 -2.03 -3.37
C ALA A 77 -5.40 -1.74 -4.66
N PRO A 78 -5.98 -2.76 -5.31
CA PRO A 78 -6.71 -2.60 -6.55
C PRO A 78 -7.60 -1.36 -6.43
N ARG A 79 -7.38 -0.38 -7.33
CA ARG A 79 -8.14 0.86 -7.28
C ARG A 79 -9.58 0.48 -7.63
N LEU A 80 -10.46 0.48 -6.63
CA LEU A 80 -11.91 0.48 -6.84
C LEU A 80 -12.25 1.49 -7.92
N ASP A 81 -13.12 1.11 -8.84
CA ASP A 81 -13.58 2.00 -9.88
C ASP A 81 -14.29 3.22 -9.26
N GLU A 82 -14.28 4.35 -9.97
CA GLU A 82 -14.90 5.59 -9.48
C GLU A 82 -16.40 5.40 -9.17
N ALA A 83 -17.08 4.55 -9.93
CA ALA A 83 -18.47 4.17 -9.70
C ALA A 83 -18.64 3.40 -8.37
N GLU A 84 -17.75 2.43 -8.10
CA GLU A 84 -17.77 1.62 -6.87
C GLU A 84 -17.49 2.47 -5.63
N ARG A 85 -16.52 3.40 -5.72
CA ARG A 85 -16.22 4.37 -4.66
C ARG A 85 -17.41 5.26 -4.33
N LYS A 86 -18.10 5.77 -5.36
CA LYS A 86 -19.33 6.57 -5.17
C LYS A 86 -20.44 5.75 -4.54
N LEU A 87 -20.63 4.51 -4.98
CA LEU A 87 -21.64 3.62 -4.41
C LEU A 87 -21.35 3.31 -2.94
N LEU A 88 -20.08 3.01 -2.61
CA LEU A 88 -19.65 2.79 -1.24
C LEU A 88 -19.86 4.03 -0.37
N GLY A 89 -19.50 5.21 -0.87
CA GLY A 89 -19.75 6.48 -0.19
C GLY A 89 -21.24 6.71 0.08
N LYS A 90 -22.13 6.35 -0.85
CA LYS A 90 -23.59 6.40 -0.66
C LYS A 90 -24.03 5.42 0.43
N VAL A 91 -23.60 4.17 0.37
CA VAL A 91 -23.94 3.13 1.38
C VAL A 91 -23.50 3.57 2.77
N LEU A 92 -22.27 4.06 2.93
CA LEU A 92 -21.77 4.60 4.20
C LEU A 92 -22.55 5.83 4.66
N GLY A 93 -22.93 6.72 3.74
CA GLY A 93 -23.78 7.87 4.03
C GLY A 93 -25.18 7.47 4.52
N TYR A 94 -25.82 6.47 3.91
CA TYR A 94 -27.09 5.92 4.37
C TYR A 94 -26.95 5.22 5.73
N LEU A 95 -25.85 4.49 5.94
CA LEU A 95 -25.55 3.87 7.23
C LEU A 95 -25.40 4.94 8.32
N GLY A 96 -24.70 6.05 8.08
CA GLY A 96 -24.62 7.16 9.02
C GLY A 96 -26.00 7.78 9.34
N LYS A 97 -26.90 7.84 8.35
CA LYS A 97 -28.28 8.33 8.52
C LYS A 97 -29.21 7.35 9.25
N SER A 98 -28.85 6.07 9.37
CA SER A 98 -29.68 5.03 9.99
C SER A 98 -29.79 5.14 11.53
N ARG A 99 -29.06 6.09 12.15
CA ARG A 99 -29.11 6.38 13.60
C ARG A 99 -28.80 5.19 14.51
N LEU A 100 -27.99 4.22 14.05
CA LEU A 100 -27.61 3.03 14.84
C LEU A 100 -27.10 3.38 16.25
N SER A 101 -26.28 4.42 16.41
CA SER A 101 -25.78 4.85 17.72
C SER A 101 -26.89 5.24 18.70
N SER A 102 -27.95 5.87 18.20
CA SER A 102 -29.13 6.20 19.02
C SER A 102 -29.87 4.94 19.46
N ASN A 103 -30.05 3.98 18.55
CA ASN A 103 -30.76 2.72 18.85
C ASN A 103 -29.97 1.86 19.84
N VAL A 104 -28.65 1.76 19.68
CA VAL A 104 -27.75 1.09 20.63
C VAL A 104 -27.81 1.76 22.01
N ASN A 105 -27.86 3.09 22.05
CA ASN A 105 -28.03 3.82 23.31
C ASN A 105 -29.40 3.57 23.96
N GLN A 106 -30.46 3.39 23.18
CA GLN A 106 -31.78 3.00 23.70
C GLN A 106 -31.75 1.59 24.28
N LEU A 107 -31.11 0.63 23.62
CA LEU A 107 -30.92 -0.73 24.14
C LEU A 107 -30.10 -0.73 25.43
N ALA A 108 -29.01 0.04 25.49
CA ALA A 108 -28.19 0.18 26.69
C ALA A 108 -28.99 0.79 27.86
N LYS A 109 -29.79 1.83 27.60
CA LYS A 109 -30.69 2.41 28.60
C LYS A 109 -31.74 1.40 29.07
N ALA A 110 -32.36 0.66 28.15
CA ALA A 110 -33.38 -0.32 28.47
C ALA A 110 -32.80 -1.49 29.29
N ALA A 111 -31.59 -1.94 28.97
CA ALA A 111 -30.86 -2.94 29.74
C ALA A 111 -30.51 -2.42 31.15
N ASN A 112 -29.96 -1.21 31.24
CA ASN A 112 -29.59 -0.59 32.53
C ASN A 112 -30.80 -0.32 33.43
N SER A 113 -31.97 -0.03 32.85
CA SER A 113 -33.21 0.18 33.61
C SER A 113 -33.96 -1.12 33.92
N GLY A 114 -33.46 -2.27 33.46
CA GLY A 114 -34.13 -3.58 33.61
C GLY A 114 -35.40 -3.74 32.77
N SER A 115 -35.67 -2.81 31.85
CA SER A 115 -36.85 -2.83 30.97
C SER A 115 -36.63 -3.63 29.68
N LEU A 116 -35.38 -3.98 29.37
CA LEU A 116 -35.07 -4.89 28.27
C LEU A 116 -35.26 -6.33 28.74
N PRO A 117 -36.19 -7.11 28.16
CA PRO A 117 -36.33 -8.52 28.47
C PRO A 117 -35.11 -9.28 27.90
N VAL A 118 -34.12 -9.55 28.75
CA VAL A 118 -32.94 -10.34 28.39
C VAL A 118 -33.26 -11.82 28.60
N ASN A 119 -33.93 -12.42 27.62
CA ASN A 119 -34.13 -13.86 27.53
C ASN A 119 -33.13 -14.48 26.54
N ILE A 120 -33.07 -15.82 26.50
CA ILE A 120 -32.12 -16.57 25.65
C ILE A 120 -32.29 -16.22 24.16
N ASP A 121 -33.53 -16.01 23.71
CA ASP A 121 -33.82 -15.67 22.32
C ASP A 121 -33.31 -14.26 21.95
N VAL A 122 -33.55 -13.26 22.80
CA VAL A 122 -33.06 -11.88 22.61
C VAL A 122 -31.54 -11.83 22.65
N GLU A 123 -30.91 -12.59 23.55
CA GLU A 123 -29.44 -12.68 23.62
C GLU A 123 -28.87 -13.28 22.32
N LYS A 124 -29.51 -14.34 21.81
CA LYS A 124 -29.14 -14.97 20.53
C LYS A 124 -29.32 -14.01 19.36
N GLU A 125 -30.44 -13.30 19.27
CA GLU A 125 -30.70 -12.31 18.22
C GLU A 125 -29.66 -11.17 18.25
N LEU A 126 -29.29 -10.69 19.44
CA LEU A 126 -28.24 -9.67 19.59
C LEU A 126 -26.86 -10.15 19.16
N MET A 127 -26.50 -11.40 19.51
CA MET A 127 -25.25 -12.01 19.07
C MET A 127 -25.22 -12.20 17.54
N GLU A 128 -26.31 -12.69 16.95
CA GLU A 128 -26.44 -12.87 15.51
C GLU A 128 -26.32 -11.54 14.77
N ALA A 129 -27.00 -10.49 15.26
CA ALA A 129 -26.88 -9.14 14.72
C ALA A 129 -25.43 -8.61 14.77
N CYS A 130 -24.75 -8.79 15.91
CA CYS A 130 -23.34 -8.41 16.05
C CYS A 130 -22.45 -9.14 15.03
N GLN A 131 -22.72 -10.43 14.80
CA GLN A 131 -21.98 -11.25 13.85
C GLN A 131 -22.23 -10.83 12.41
N SER A 132 -23.48 -10.54 12.03
CA SER A 132 -23.81 -10.00 10.71
C SER A 132 -23.12 -8.66 10.44
N ILE A 133 -23.07 -7.76 11.43
CA ILE A 133 -22.37 -6.46 11.30
C ILE A 133 -20.86 -6.67 11.10
N ARG A 134 -20.25 -7.55 11.89
CA ARG A 134 -18.81 -7.87 11.75
C ARG A 134 -18.49 -8.47 10.39
N TRP A 135 -19.35 -9.37 9.90
CA TRP A 135 -19.22 -9.97 8.58
C TRP A 135 -19.32 -8.91 7.47
N MET A 136 -20.32 -8.02 7.51
CA MET A 136 -20.47 -6.93 6.54
C MET A 136 -19.23 -6.02 6.54
N ARG A 137 -18.71 -5.66 7.71
CA ARG A 137 -17.48 -4.87 7.86
C ARG A 137 -16.29 -5.56 7.19
N ASP A 138 -16.07 -6.84 7.50
CA ASP A 138 -14.92 -7.59 7.00
C ASP A 138 -15.01 -7.82 5.50
N ALA A 139 -16.21 -8.07 4.96
CA ALA A 139 -16.48 -8.18 3.54
C ALA A 139 -16.16 -6.87 2.80
N LEU A 140 -16.59 -5.72 3.34
CA LEU A 140 -16.29 -4.40 2.77
C LEU A 140 -14.79 -4.11 2.80
N ILE A 141 -14.10 -4.37 3.92
CA ILE A 141 -12.66 -4.14 4.05
C ILE A 141 -11.87 -5.00 3.05
N LYS A 142 -12.23 -6.29 2.93
CA LYS A 142 -11.62 -7.19 1.94
C LYS A 142 -11.88 -6.74 0.51
N ALA A 143 -13.10 -6.32 0.19
CA ALA A 143 -13.45 -5.81 -1.14
C ALA A 143 -12.66 -4.55 -1.52
N MET A 144 -12.25 -3.74 -0.54
CA MET A 144 -11.38 -2.58 -0.76
C MET A 144 -9.88 -2.91 -0.86
N GLY A 145 -9.50 -4.19 -0.78
CA GLY A 145 -8.10 -4.63 -0.82
C GLY A 145 -7.30 -4.25 0.43
N LEU A 146 -7.97 -4.02 1.56
CA LEU A 146 -7.36 -3.76 2.85
C LEU A 146 -7.37 -5.04 3.69
N ASN A 147 -6.30 -5.27 4.46
CA ASN A 147 -6.30 -6.37 5.41
C ASN A 147 -7.21 -6.01 6.61
N PRO A 148 -8.17 -6.88 6.99
CA PRO A 148 -9.03 -6.64 8.16
C PRO A 148 -8.26 -6.63 9.48
N SER A 149 -7.02 -7.12 9.49
CA SER A 149 -6.05 -7.08 10.59
C SER A 149 -5.20 -5.79 10.55
N GLY A 150 -5.84 -4.63 10.59
CA GLY A 150 -5.17 -3.35 10.81
C GLY A 150 -4.81 -3.16 12.28
N GLY A 151 -3.94 -4.01 12.81
CA GLY A 151 -3.43 -3.97 14.18
C GLY A 151 -2.31 -4.98 14.30
N GLY A 152 -1.07 -4.49 14.40
CA GLY A 152 0.10 -5.33 14.56
C GLY A 152 -0.05 -6.21 15.79
N VAL A 153 -0.17 -7.51 15.55
CA VAL A 153 0.23 -8.53 16.50
C VAL A 153 1.09 -9.50 15.70
N ASP A 154 2.39 -9.33 15.89
CA ASP A 154 3.38 -10.34 15.54
C ASP A 154 2.96 -11.67 16.19
N ALA A 155 3.07 -12.73 15.41
CA ALA A 155 3.20 -14.10 15.88
C ALA A 155 4.31 -14.72 14.99
N PRO A 156 5.15 -15.63 15.51
CA PRO A 156 4.80 -16.67 16.49
C PRO A 156 5.09 -16.32 17.96
#